data_AF-A0A259GZM5-F1
#
_entry.id   AF-A0A259GZM5-F1
#
_cell.length_a   1.000
_cell.length_b   1.000
_cell.length_c   1.000
_cell.angle_alpha   90.00
_cell.angle_beta   90.00
_cell.angle_gamma   90.00
#
_symmetry.space_group_name_H-M   'P 1'
#
loop_
_entity.id
_entity.type
_entity.pdbx_description
1 polymer ?
#
loop_
_entity_poly.entity_id
_entity_poly.type
_entity_poly.pdbx_seq_one_letter_code
_entity_poly.pdbx_strand_id
1 'polypeptide(L)'
;MRNGSEPLLMLREMSELGGTCEVCDISAIPQLDGFDVGTGYLGWVFSFPASVSEDSVRDIFDFVGDDCSLTFGVDAEMPAVQYPEAPVPAAPVATAPAIAAAAPPVFAAAPVPTASVAMPVEASAPADPEAARTAQANGSAPPAPPAPGQSIRIELGKLDKLIDAVGELVIAQAMMAQRLADQGLAVAEDMTMIEGLTRDIQESAMAIRAQPIGSVFSRVPRILRELASSTGKHVKLEVSGETTELDKTVIERLGEPLTHLIRNAVDTERFRPGDRQAARAALGLPQDARIIGAAGRLEHIKGQDVLVAAMAQVPDALLVLVGQGSRAQALAEQAQVLG
;
A
#
# COMPACT_ATOMS: atom_id res chain seq x y z
N MET A 1 -9.99 -2.20 -4.95
CA MET A 1 -10.43 -1.62 -6.25
C MET A 1 -9.23 -1.01 -6.94
N ARG A 2 -8.78 -1.62 -8.06
CA ARG A 2 -7.55 -1.22 -8.77
C ARG A 2 -7.64 0.18 -9.38
N ASN A 3 -8.85 0.63 -9.73
CA ASN A 3 -9.05 1.83 -10.55
C ASN A 3 -9.70 3.00 -9.80
N GLY A 4 -9.81 2.91 -8.47
CA GLY A 4 -10.35 3.99 -7.64
C GLY A 4 -11.86 4.24 -7.80
N SER A 5 -12.60 3.35 -8.47
CA SER A 5 -14.06 3.39 -8.52
C SER A 5 -14.67 3.29 -7.12
N GLU A 6 -15.83 3.92 -6.91
CA GLU A 6 -16.53 3.95 -5.61
C GLU A 6 -17.92 3.28 -5.75
N PRO A 7 -18.06 1.97 -5.44
CA PRO A 7 -19.29 1.21 -5.63
C PRO A 7 -20.46 1.77 -4.85
N LEU A 8 -20.20 2.41 -3.70
CA LEU A 8 -21.25 3.06 -2.92
C LEU A 8 -21.93 4.19 -3.69
N LEU A 9 -21.19 4.94 -4.51
CA LEU A 9 -21.76 5.98 -5.36
C LEU A 9 -22.70 5.35 -6.40
N MET A 10 -22.24 4.28 -7.05
CA MET A 10 -23.01 3.58 -8.08
C MET A 10 -24.29 2.95 -7.51
N LEU A 11 -24.20 2.27 -6.37
CA LEU A 11 -25.36 1.68 -5.69
C LEU A 11 -26.36 2.76 -5.23
N ARG A 12 -25.85 3.93 -4.85
CA ARG A 12 -26.69 5.08 -4.52
C ARG A 12 -27.40 5.64 -5.74
N GLU A 13 -26.71 5.81 -6.86
CA GLU A 13 -27.32 6.26 -8.12
C GLU A 13 -28.37 5.27 -8.62
N MET A 14 -28.13 3.97 -8.49
CA MET A 14 -29.14 2.93 -8.77
C MET A 14 -30.38 3.12 -7.90
N SER A 15 -30.20 3.42 -6.61
CA SER A 15 -31.30 3.69 -5.69
C SER A 15 -32.04 4.99 -6.01
N GLU A 16 -31.32 6.03 -6.44
CA GLU A 16 -31.88 7.32 -6.86
C GLU A 16 -32.69 7.22 -8.17
N LEU A 17 -32.31 6.31 -9.07
CA LEU A 17 -33.13 5.91 -10.23
C LEU A 17 -34.37 5.07 -9.86
N GLY A 18 -34.57 4.76 -8.58
CA GLY A 18 -35.69 3.97 -8.08
C GLY A 18 -35.43 2.46 -8.03
N GLY A 19 -34.17 2.03 -8.20
CA GLY A 19 -33.77 0.64 -8.05
C GLY A 19 -33.85 0.17 -6.60
N THR A 20 -34.38 -1.04 -6.40
CA THR A 20 -34.42 -1.73 -5.10
C THR A 20 -33.46 -2.91 -5.10
N CYS A 21 -32.50 -2.91 -4.17
CA CYS A 21 -31.57 -4.02 -3.98
C CYS A 21 -32.30 -5.21 -3.36
N GLU A 22 -32.36 -6.33 -4.07
CA GLU A 22 -33.03 -7.55 -3.61
C GLU A 22 -32.05 -8.49 -2.90
N VAL A 23 -30.85 -8.63 -3.47
CA VAL A 23 -29.84 -9.58 -3.00
C VAL A 23 -28.46 -8.97 -3.12
N CYS A 24 -27.66 -9.11 -2.06
CA CYS A 24 -26.20 -8.94 -2.09
C CYS A 24 -25.57 -10.33 -1.99
N ASP A 25 -25.03 -10.82 -3.10
CA ASP A 25 -24.35 -12.11 -3.16
C ASP A 25 -22.92 -11.97 -2.61
N ILE A 26 -22.65 -12.77 -1.58
CA ILE A 26 -21.36 -12.86 -0.87
C ILE A 26 -20.74 -14.26 -0.99
N SER A 27 -21.39 -15.17 -1.74
CA SER A 27 -20.98 -16.58 -1.84
C SER A 27 -19.60 -16.76 -2.46
N ALA A 28 -19.18 -15.81 -3.31
CA ALA A 28 -17.88 -15.84 -3.97
C ALA A 28 -16.73 -15.31 -3.09
N ILE A 29 -17.00 -14.79 -1.89
CA ILE A 29 -15.94 -14.30 -0.98
C ILE A 29 -15.12 -15.50 -0.48
N PRO A 30 -13.84 -15.60 -0.83
CA PRO A 30 -12.99 -16.71 -0.39
C PRO A 30 -12.62 -16.56 1.09
N GLN A 31 -12.05 -17.62 1.66
CA GLN A 31 -11.36 -17.51 2.95
C GLN A 31 -10.17 -16.56 2.85
N LEU A 32 -9.72 -16.03 3.99
CA LEU A 32 -8.65 -15.03 4.06
C LEU A 32 -7.38 -15.46 3.32
N ASP A 33 -7.06 -16.76 3.35
CA ASP A 33 -5.88 -17.32 2.68
C ASP A 33 -5.97 -17.30 1.15
N GLY A 34 -7.18 -17.22 0.59
CA GLY A 34 -7.45 -17.11 -0.85
C GLY A 34 -7.98 -15.74 -1.26
N PHE A 35 -8.00 -14.76 -0.36
CA PHE A 35 -8.60 -13.44 -0.61
C PHE A 35 -7.63 -12.52 -1.36
N ASP A 36 -7.91 -12.28 -2.64
CA ASP A 36 -7.24 -11.25 -3.43
C ASP A 36 -7.95 -9.90 -3.29
N VAL A 37 -7.24 -8.90 -2.75
CA VAL A 37 -7.70 -7.52 -2.57
C VAL A 37 -7.94 -6.76 -3.89
N GLY A 38 -7.40 -7.27 -5.00
CA GLY A 38 -7.59 -6.74 -6.34
C GLY A 38 -8.92 -7.14 -6.98
N THR A 39 -9.58 -8.18 -6.44
CA THR A 39 -10.77 -8.80 -7.03
C THR A 39 -12.06 -8.30 -6.35
N GLY A 40 -13.10 -8.04 -7.14
CA GLY A 40 -14.45 -7.72 -6.64
C GLY A 40 -15.28 -8.99 -6.48
N TYR A 41 -15.62 -9.35 -5.23
CA TYR A 41 -16.38 -10.58 -4.92
C TYR A 41 -17.88 -10.37 -4.68
N LEU A 42 -18.31 -9.12 -4.55
CA LEU A 42 -19.68 -8.79 -4.22
C LEU A 42 -20.51 -8.69 -5.51
N GLY A 43 -21.62 -9.40 -5.55
CA GLY A 43 -22.65 -9.28 -6.59
C GLY A 43 -23.90 -8.62 -6.03
N TRP A 44 -24.59 -7.81 -6.82
CA TRP A 44 -25.84 -7.17 -6.41
C TRP A 44 -26.94 -7.42 -7.44
N VAL A 45 -28.11 -7.80 -6.96
CA VAL A 45 -29.34 -7.90 -7.77
C VAL A 45 -30.23 -6.72 -7.43
N PHE A 46 -30.62 -5.95 -8.44
CA PHE A 46 -31.55 -4.85 -8.31
C PHE A 46 -32.78 -5.07 -9.19
N SER A 47 -33.94 -4.72 -8.67
CA SER A 47 -35.16 -4.54 -9.45
C SER A 47 -35.44 -3.06 -9.65
N PHE A 48 -35.95 -2.70 -10.84
CA PHE A 48 -36.26 -1.33 -11.20
C PHE A 48 -37.73 -1.19 -11.62
N PRO A 49 -38.34 -0.01 -11.44
CA PRO A 49 -39.65 0.30 -12.02
C PRO A 49 -39.61 0.20 -13.55
N ALA A 50 -40.71 -0.24 -14.17
CA ALA A 50 -40.82 -0.37 -15.62
C ALA A 50 -40.63 0.95 -16.41
N SER A 51 -40.59 2.10 -15.74
CA SER A 51 -40.29 3.40 -16.33
C SER A 51 -38.79 3.65 -16.57
N VAL A 52 -37.91 2.86 -15.95
CA VAL A 52 -36.46 3.01 -16.07
C VAL A 52 -35.98 2.13 -17.22
N SER A 53 -35.23 2.72 -18.15
CA SER A 53 -34.64 1.97 -19.28
C SER A 53 -33.34 1.29 -18.87
N GLU A 54 -33.00 0.18 -19.53
CA GLU A 54 -31.70 -0.49 -19.32
C GLU A 54 -30.52 0.44 -19.62
N ASP A 55 -30.64 1.30 -20.63
CA ASP A 55 -29.61 2.27 -21.01
C ASP A 55 -29.32 3.25 -19.86
N SER A 56 -30.35 3.75 -19.18
CA SER A 56 -30.20 4.64 -18.02
C SER A 56 -29.43 3.99 -16.87
N VAL A 57 -29.56 2.66 -16.71
CA VAL A 57 -28.79 1.92 -15.70
C VAL A 57 -27.36 1.69 -16.19
N ARG A 58 -27.14 1.39 -17.49
CA ARG A 58 -25.79 1.24 -18.06
C ARG A 58 -24.96 2.50 -17.93
N ASP A 59 -25.55 3.67 -18.15
CA ASP A 59 -24.88 4.98 -18.06
C ASP A 59 -24.16 5.20 -16.71
N ILE A 60 -24.68 4.64 -15.61
CA ILE A 60 -24.04 4.69 -14.28
C ILE A 60 -22.67 3.98 -14.28
N PHE A 61 -22.51 2.94 -15.09
CA PHE A 61 -21.34 2.06 -15.11
C PHE A 61 -20.36 2.37 -16.24
N ASP A 62 -20.65 3.32 -17.13
CA ASP A 62 -19.81 3.66 -18.28
C ASP A 62 -18.37 4.01 -17.90
N PHE A 63 -18.17 4.65 -16.74
CA PHE A 63 -16.85 5.03 -16.24
C PHE A 63 -16.04 3.86 -15.65
N VAL A 64 -16.70 2.74 -15.34
CA VAL A 64 -16.07 1.54 -14.76
C VAL A 64 -15.59 0.57 -15.84
N GLY A 65 -16.15 0.64 -17.05
CA GLY A 65 -15.74 -0.19 -18.18
C GLY A 65 -15.89 -1.68 -17.91
N ASP A 66 -14.92 -2.48 -18.33
CA ASP A 66 -14.96 -3.95 -18.26
C ASP A 66 -14.74 -4.52 -16.84
N ASP A 67 -14.45 -3.68 -15.84
CA ASP A 67 -14.22 -4.13 -14.46
C ASP A 67 -15.53 -4.53 -13.74
N CYS A 68 -16.69 -4.19 -14.30
CA CYS A 68 -17.99 -4.53 -13.75
C CYS A 68 -18.84 -5.28 -14.78
N SER A 69 -19.19 -6.53 -14.48
CA SER A 69 -20.08 -7.33 -15.34
C SER A 69 -21.54 -7.03 -15.01
N LEU A 70 -22.33 -6.66 -16.04
CA LEU A 70 -23.75 -6.35 -15.91
C LEU A 70 -24.59 -7.28 -16.79
N THR A 71 -25.69 -7.76 -16.23
CA THR A 71 -26.70 -8.56 -16.93
C THR A 71 -28.09 -8.01 -16.62
N PHE A 72 -28.96 -8.01 -17.62
CA PHE A 72 -30.33 -7.50 -17.53
C PHE A 72 -31.32 -8.59 -17.92
N GLY A 73 -32.46 -8.63 -17.24
CA GLY A 73 -33.54 -9.58 -17.50
C GLY A 73 -34.08 -10.25 -16.24
N VAL A 74 -35.31 -10.74 -16.33
CA VAL A 74 -36.03 -11.35 -15.19
C VAL A 74 -35.43 -12.71 -14.80
N ASP A 75 -34.80 -13.40 -15.75
CA ASP A 75 -34.13 -14.70 -15.57
C ASP A 75 -32.61 -14.60 -15.84
N ALA A 76 -32.03 -13.41 -15.79
CA ALA A 76 -30.61 -13.23 -16.00
C ALA A 76 -29.82 -13.79 -14.81
N GLU A 77 -28.87 -14.69 -15.08
CA GLU A 77 -27.97 -15.21 -14.05
C GLU A 77 -26.91 -14.17 -13.67
N MET A 78 -26.55 -14.13 -12.39
CA MET A 78 -25.47 -13.30 -11.89
C MET A 78 -24.16 -13.64 -12.61
N PRO A 79 -23.44 -12.65 -13.17
CA PRO A 79 -22.15 -12.89 -13.78
C PRO A 79 -21.16 -13.51 -12.80
N ALA A 80 -20.32 -14.43 -13.28
CA ALA A 80 -19.26 -15.00 -12.47
C ALA A 80 -18.22 -13.94 -12.09
N VAL A 81 -17.65 -14.07 -10.89
CA VAL A 81 -16.54 -13.22 -10.44
C VAL A 81 -15.37 -13.34 -11.41
N GLN A 82 -14.92 -12.19 -11.93
CA GLN A 82 -13.74 -12.12 -12.77
C GLN A 82 -12.49 -12.08 -11.91
N TYR A 83 -11.73 -13.17 -11.94
CA TYR A 83 -10.41 -13.19 -11.34
C TYR A 83 -9.41 -12.55 -12.30
N PRO A 84 -8.48 -11.72 -11.81
CA PRO A 84 -7.39 -11.24 -12.65
C PRO A 84 -6.65 -12.45 -13.20
N GLU A 85 -6.61 -12.54 -14.53
CA GLU A 85 -5.89 -13.61 -15.21
C GLU A 85 -4.44 -13.55 -14.74
N ALA A 86 -3.97 -14.62 -14.09
CA ALA A 86 -2.56 -14.73 -13.73
C ALA A 86 -1.77 -14.53 -15.02
N PRO A 87 -0.72 -13.68 -15.04
CA PRO A 87 0.05 -13.48 -16.26
C PRO A 87 0.54 -14.85 -16.72
N VAL A 88 -0.04 -15.34 -17.81
CA VAL A 88 0.31 -16.62 -18.39
C VAL A 88 1.81 -16.52 -18.66
N PRO A 89 2.67 -17.35 -18.03
CA PRO A 89 4.06 -17.38 -18.40
C PRO A 89 4.07 -17.67 -19.90
N ALA A 90 4.61 -16.74 -20.69
CA ALA A 90 4.75 -16.93 -22.12
C ALA A 90 5.34 -18.32 -22.34
N ALA A 91 4.57 -19.18 -23.02
CA ALA A 91 4.92 -20.58 -23.21
C ALA A 91 6.38 -20.64 -23.72
N PRO A 92 7.28 -21.37 -23.04
CA PRO A 92 8.64 -21.47 -23.51
C PRO A 92 8.62 -22.14 -24.88
N VAL A 93 9.02 -21.39 -25.91
CA VAL A 93 9.25 -21.93 -27.24
C VAL A 93 10.25 -23.07 -27.09
N ALA A 94 9.77 -24.29 -27.32
CA ALA A 94 10.54 -25.50 -27.19
C ALA A 94 11.62 -25.57 -28.26
N THR A 95 12.87 -25.39 -27.86
CA THR A 95 14.02 -26.02 -28.51
C THR A 95 14.94 -26.58 -27.44
N ALA A 96 14.73 -27.86 -27.11
CA ALA A 96 15.77 -28.70 -26.53
C ALA A 96 16.82 -29.04 -27.62
N PRO A 97 18.04 -29.41 -27.23
CA PRO A 97 18.23 -30.83 -26.99
C PRO A 97 18.82 -31.14 -25.61
N ALA A 98 18.44 -32.33 -25.16
CA ALA A 98 18.71 -32.91 -23.87
C ALA A 98 20.22 -33.09 -23.58
N ILE A 99 20.62 -32.78 -22.35
CA ILE A 99 21.78 -33.38 -21.71
C ILE A 99 21.34 -33.93 -20.34
N ALA A 100 21.77 -35.17 -20.11
CA ALA A 100 21.31 -36.11 -19.11
C ALA A 100 21.59 -35.72 -17.65
N ALA A 101 20.81 -36.35 -16.79
CA ALA A 101 20.77 -36.25 -15.34
C ALA A 101 22.13 -36.41 -14.62
N ALA A 102 22.35 -35.57 -13.61
CA ALA A 102 23.21 -35.89 -12.47
C ALA A 102 22.63 -35.25 -11.19
N ALA A 103 22.54 -36.07 -10.14
CA ALA A 103 22.00 -35.79 -8.81
C ALA A 103 22.75 -34.66 -8.07
N PRO A 104 22.12 -34.00 -7.08
CA PRO A 104 22.72 -32.85 -6.38
C PRO A 104 23.89 -33.28 -5.48
N PRO A 105 24.99 -32.49 -5.40
CA PRO A 105 26.03 -32.74 -4.43
C PRO A 105 25.58 -32.32 -3.02
N VAL A 106 25.75 -33.25 -2.10
CA VAL A 106 25.64 -33.08 -0.65
C VAL A 106 26.79 -32.18 -0.21
N PHE A 107 26.51 -31.01 0.36
CA PHE A 107 27.55 -30.19 1.00
C PHE A 107 27.91 -30.80 2.35
N ALA A 108 29.10 -31.41 2.40
CA ALA A 108 29.74 -31.90 3.60
C ALA A 108 30.21 -30.73 4.49
N ALA A 109 29.90 -30.85 5.77
CA ALA A 109 30.38 -29.98 6.84
C ALA A 109 31.86 -30.26 7.20
N ALA A 110 32.61 -29.21 7.52
CA ALA A 110 33.64 -29.10 8.57
C ALA A 110 34.54 -27.85 8.33
N PRO A 111 35.32 -27.37 9.32
CA PRO A 111 34.93 -26.95 10.66
C PRO A 111 35.43 -25.52 10.99
N VAL A 112 34.96 -25.03 12.14
CA VAL A 112 35.31 -23.77 12.80
C VAL A 112 36.78 -23.74 13.24
N PRO A 113 37.49 -22.58 13.17
CA PRO A 113 38.58 -22.30 14.09
C PRO A 113 38.12 -21.32 15.17
N THR A 114 38.14 -21.81 16.39
CA THR A 114 38.06 -21.07 17.65
C THR A 114 39.31 -20.19 17.80
N ALA A 115 39.14 -18.91 18.10
CA ALA A 115 40.19 -18.11 18.73
C ALA A 115 39.59 -17.11 19.72
N SER A 116 40.18 -17.13 20.91
CA SER A 116 39.75 -16.58 22.17
C SER A 116 39.96 -15.06 22.29
N VAL A 117 39.18 -14.47 23.19
CA VAL A 117 39.09 -13.06 23.60
C VAL A 117 40.41 -12.50 24.17
N ALA A 118 40.73 -11.25 23.82
CA ALA A 118 41.33 -10.25 24.73
C ALA A 118 41.15 -8.82 24.16
N MET A 119 40.46 -7.95 24.91
CA MET A 119 40.63 -6.47 24.89
C MET A 119 41.93 -6.11 25.67
N PRO A 120 42.50 -4.87 25.70
CA PRO A 120 41.84 -3.57 25.50
C PRO A 120 42.67 -2.35 24.97
N VAL A 121 41.98 -1.20 24.85
CA VAL A 121 42.36 0.25 24.91
C VAL A 121 43.22 0.97 23.82
N GLU A 122 42.66 2.12 23.42
CA GLU A 122 43.22 3.47 23.15
C GLU A 122 44.06 3.84 21.92
N ALA A 123 43.45 4.74 21.13
CA ALA A 123 43.92 6.06 20.65
C ALA A 123 45.27 6.19 19.92
N SER A 124 45.19 6.67 18.67
CA SER A 124 45.75 7.97 18.19
C SER A 124 46.07 7.90 16.69
N ALA A 125 45.54 8.85 15.90
CA ALA A 125 46.04 9.22 14.58
C ALA A 125 47.26 10.17 14.72
N PRO A 126 47.87 10.77 13.66
CA PRO A 126 48.04 10.40 12.24
C PRO A 126 49.52 10.54 11.79
N ALA A 127 49.83 10.24 10.51
CA ALA A 127 50.69 11.05 9.58
C ALA A 127 51.48 10.20 8.56
N ASP A 128 51.26 10.54 7.28
CA ASP A 128 52.13 10.29 6.10
C ASP A 128 53.52 10.95 6.27
N PRO A 129 54.61 10.60 5.53
CA PRO A 129 54.64 10.66 4.05
C PRO A 129 55.62 9.73 3.26
N GLU A 130 55.29 9.54 1.98
CA GLU A 130 56.15 9.66 0.77
C GLU A 130 57.48 8.86 0.63
N ALA A 131 57.56 7.96 -0.37
CA ALA A 131 58.44 8.08 -1.57
C ALA A 131 58.88 6.73 -2.21
N ALA A 132 59.05 6.80 -3.55
CA ALA A 132 59.78 5.89 -4.48
C ALA A 132 59.02 4.67 -5.05
N ARG A 133 58.44 4.75 -6.26
CA ARG A 133 59.05 4.46 -7.61
C ARG A 133 59.48 2.97 -7.73
N THR A 134 59.13 2.13 -8.72
CA THR A 134 58.78 2.33 -10.16
C THR A 134 58.34 0.97 -10.76
N ALA A 135 57.44 1.00 -11.78
CA ALA A 135 57.36 0.13 -12.99
C ALA A 135 57.35 -1.41 -12.84
N GLN A 136 56.57 -2.25 -13.54
CA GLN A 136 55.88 -2.22 -14.84
C GLN A 136 55.12 -3.57 -14.97
N ALA A 137 53.98 -3.64 -15.68
CA ALA A 137 53.70 -4.68 -16.69
C ALA A 137 52.28 -4.57 -17.28
N ASN A 138 52.23 -4.69 -18.61
CA ASN A 138 51.08 -4.61 -19.51
C ASN A 138 49.93 -5.58 -19.21
N GLY A 139 48.71 -5.12 -19.44
CA GLY A 139 47.52 -5.95 -19.63
C GLY A 139 46.35 -5.14 -20.17
N SER A 140 45.97 -5.44 -21.41
CA SER A 140 44.85 -4.95 -22.23
C SER A 140 43.64 -4.33 -21.49
N ALA A 141 43.36 -3.06 -21.79
CA ALA A 141 42.17 -2.36 -21.30
C ALA A 141 40.88 -2.81 -22.03
N PRO A 142 39.81 -3.16 -21.31
CA PRO A 142 38.46 -3.24 -21.86
C PRO A 142 37.94 -1.83 -22.26
N PRO A 143 36.90 -1.74 -23.13
CA PRO A 143 36.37 -0.46 -23.56
C PRO A 143 35.86 0.34 -22.36
N ALA A 144 36.21 1.63 -22.32
CA ALA A 144 35.83 2.54 -21.27
C ALA A 144 34.29 2.57 -21.10
N PRO A 145 33.76 2.50 -19.87
CA PRO A 145 32.36 2.76 -19.63
C PRO A 145 32.00 4.19 -20.08
N PRO A 146 30.75 4.43 -20.51
CA PRO A 146 30.30 5.76 -20.90
C PRO A 146 30.60 6.76 -19.78
N ALA A 147 31.04 7.95 -20.17
CA ALA A 147 31.42 9.01 -19.24
C ALA A 147 30.35 9.14 -18.13
N PRO A 148 30.74 9.08 -16.84
CA PRO A 148 29.76 9.22 -15.78
C PRO A 148 29.10 10.58 -15.94
N GLY A 149 27.77 10.59 -16.09
CA GLY A 149 26.99 11.81 -15.97
C GLY A 149 27.44 12.53 -14.70
N GLN A 150 27.62 13.84 -14.77
CA GLN A 150 28.13 14.64 -13.65
C GLN A 150 27.15 14.52 -12.48
N SER A 151 27.43 13.60 -11.56
CA SER A 151 26.63 13.41 -10.36
C SER A 151 27.07 14.43 -9.32
N ILE A 152 26.19 15.37 -8.98
CA ILE A 152 26.43 16.36 -7.93
C ILE A 152 25.89 15.79 -6.62
N ARG A 153 26.75 15.61 -5.61
CA ARG A 153 26.31 15.27 -4.26
C ARG A 153 25.94 16.55 -3.53
N ILE A 154 24.68 16.63 -3.10
CA ILE A 154 24.13 17.77 -2.37
C ILE A 154 23.90 17.34 -0.92
N GLU A 155 24.31 18.18 0.03
CA GLU A 155 24.02 17.96 1.45
C GLU A 155 22.53 18.14 1.71
N LEU A 156 21.94 17.21 2.48
CA LEU A 156 20.50 17.18 2.74
C LEU A 156 19.97 18.52 3.28
N GLY A 157 20.67 19.12 4.25
CA GLY A 157 20.25 20.38 4.86
C GLY A 157 20.19 21.57 3.90
N LYS A 158 20.86 21.51 2.73
CA LYS A 158 20.73 22.54 1.70
C LYS A 158 19.43 22.37 0.90
N LEU A 159 19.03 21.12 0.67
CA LEU A 159 17.77 20.80 0.03
C LEU A 159 16.58 21.11 0.95
N ASP A 160 16.71 20.88 2.26
CA ASP A 160 15.70 21.28 3.25
C ASP A 160 15.45 22.79 3.22
N LYS A 161 16.52 23.60 3.29
CA LYS A 161 16.41 25.07 3.20
C LYS A 161 15.75 25.55 1.92
N LEU A 162 15.98 24.86 0.80
CA LEU A 162 15.34 25.20 -0.47
C LEU A 162 13.84 24.96 -0.40
N ILE A 163 13.41 23.82 0.17
CA ILE A 163 11.99 23.52 0.35
C ILE A 163 11.34 24.50 1.33
N ASP A 164 12.01 24.83 2.44
CA ASP A 164 11.51 25.83 3.39
C ASP A 164 11.33 27.20 2.72
N ALA A 165 12.30 27.64 1.92
CA ALA A 165 12.24 28.90 1.18
C ALA A 165 11.13 28.91 0.11
N VAL A 166 10.92 27.79 -0.58
CA VAL A 166 9.79 27.64 -1.52
C VAL A 166 8.45 27.66 -0.76
N GLY A 167 8.38 27.06 0.42
CA GLY A 167 7.20 27.13 1.29
C GLY A 167 6.90 28.56 1.76
N GLU A 168 7.92 29.30 2.21
CA GLU A 168 7.80 30.72 2.55
C GLU A 168 7.37 31.57 1.35
N LEU A 169 7.86 31.26 0.15
CA LEU A 169 7.46 31.92 -1.09
C LEU A 169 5.97 31.69 -1.40
N VAL A 170 5.49 30.45 -1.30
CA VAL A 170 4.07 30.11 -1.48
C VAL A 170 3.19 30.86 -0.48
N ILE A 171 3.61 30.96 0.78
CA ILE A 171 2.87 31.71 1.82
C ILE A 171 2.86 33.21 1.49
N ALA A 172 4.01 33.80 1.16
CA ALA A 172 4.12 35.21 0.81
C ALA A 172 3.26 35.56 -0.41
N GLN A 173 3.23 34.66 -1.40
CA GLN A 173 2.39 34.79 -2.58
C GLN A 173 0.90 34.75 -2.25
N ALA A 174 0.44 33.77 -1.46
CA ALA A 174 -0.96 33.69 -1.04
C ALA A 174 -1.39 34.94 -0.26
N MET A 175 -0.52 35.45 0.62
CA MET A 175 -0.75 36.71 1.33
C MET A 175 -0.84 37.92 0.39
N MET A 176 -0.01 37.95 -0.66
CA MET A 176 -0.01 39.03 -1.64
C MET A 176 -1.24 39.00 -2.53
N ALA A 177 -1.64 37.81 -3.00
CA ALA A 177 -2.87 37.59 -3.75
C ALA A 177 -4.11 38.04 -2.96
N GLN A 178 -4.16 37.68 -1.67
CA GLN A 178 -5.25 38.11 -0.77
C GLN A 178 -5.31 39.64 -0.64
N ARG A 179 -4.16 40.31 -0.41
CA ARG A 179 -4.11 41.77 -0.26
C ARG A 179 -4.46 42.51 -1.55
N LEU A 180 -4.07 41.99 -2.70
CA LEU A 180 -4.41 42.56 -4.01
C LEU A 180 -5.90 42.41 -4.30
N ALA A 181 -6.48 41.25 -3.97
CA ALA A 181 -7.92 41.01 -4.06
C ALA A 181 -8.71 41.99 -3.17
N ASP A 182 -8.26 42.22 -1.93
CA ASP A 182 -8.87 43.18 -1.00
C ASP A 182 -8.83 44.63 -1.51
N GLN A 183 -7.87 44.98 -2.38
CA GLN A 183 -7.76 46.31 -3.00
C GLN A 183 -8.48 46.41 -4.36
N GLY A 184 -9.16 45.35 -4.82
CA GLY A 184 -9.87 45.35 -6.10
C GLY A 184 -8.95 45.42 -7.33
N LEU A 185 -7.66 45.13 -7.16
CA LEU A 185 -6.68 45.10 -8.25
C LEU A 185 -6.73 43.73 -8.92
N ALA A 186 -7.24 43.69 -10.16
CA ALA A 186 -7.23 42.49 -10.99
C ALA A 186 -5.84 42.25 -11.60
N VAL A 187 -4.88 41.82 -10.78
CA VAL A 187 -3.54 41.38 -11.24
C VAL A 187 -3.56 39.86 -11.45
N ALA A 188 -4.54 39.37 -12.22
CA ALA A 188 -4.78 37.94 -12.35
C ALA A 188 -3.67 37.24 -13.15
N GLU A 189 -3.29 37.77 -14.31
CA GLU A 189 -2.38 37.07 -15.23
C GLU A 189 -0.96 36.89 -14.68
N ASP A 190 -0.32 37.97 -14.21
CA ASP A 190 1.04 37.90 -13.65
C ASP A 190 1.09 37.06 -12.37
N MET A 191 0.03 37.12 -11.54
CA MET A 191 -0.05 36.32 -10.31
C MET A 191 -0.19 34.83 -10.64
N THR A 192 -1.06 34.46 -11.59
CA THR A 192 -1.21 33.07 -12.05
C THR A 192 0.09 32.54 -12.66
N MET A 193 0.85 33.38 -13.38
CA MET A 193 2.17 32.99 -13.89
C MET A 193 3.15 32.69 -12.76
N ILE A 194 3.19 33.52 -11.71
CA ILE A 194 4.05 33.28 -10.54
C ILE A 194 3.60 32.03 -9.76
N GLU A 195 2.29 31.76 -9.67
CA GLU A 195 1.75 30.54 -9.03
C GLU A 195 2.23 29.30 -9.76
N GLY A 196 2.14 29.30 -11.11
CA GLY A 196 2.66 28.23 -11.95
C GLY A 196 4.15 28.00 -11.75
N LEU A 197 4.97 29.06 -11.86
CA LEU A 197 6.43 28.96 -11.69
C LEU A 197 6.82 28.48 -10.28
N THR A 198 6.11 28.92 -9.25
CA THR A 198 6.37 28.50 -7.87
C THR A 198 6.03 27.03 -7.68
N ARG A 199 4.93 26.57 -8.28
CA ARG A 199 4.54 25.15 -8.29
C ARG A 199 5.56 24.30 -9.04
N ASP A 200 6.04 24.73 -10.20
CA ASP A 200 7.07 24.04 -10.97
C ASP A 200 8.39 23.92 -10.17
N ILE A 201 8.78 24.98 -9.47
CA ILE A 201 9.94 24.96 -8.56
C ILE A 201 9.70 23.98 -7.41
N GLN A 202 8.51 23.96 -6.81
CA GLN A 202 8.16 23.04 -5.73
C GLN A 202 8.22 21.57 -6.20
N GLU A 203 7.60 21.25 -7.34
CA GLU A 203 7.60 19.91 -7.92
C GLU A 203 9.03 19.48 -8.26
N SER A 204 9.83 20.36 -8.86
CA SER A 204 11.26 20.12 -9.15
C SER A 204 12.08 19.88 -7.87
N ALA A 205 11.84 20.68 -6.82
CA ALA A 205 12.52 20.53 -5.53
C ALA A 205 12.18 19.19 -4.85
N MET A 206 10.92 18.76 -4.93
CA MET A 206 10.49 17.44 -4.43
C MET A 206 11.10 16.30 -5.25
N ALA A 207 11.16 16.42 -6.58
CA ALA A 207 11.78 15.43 -7.44
C ALA A 207 13.27 15.23 -7.16
N ILE A 208 14.02 16.30 -6.86
CA ILE A 208 15.45 16.21 -6.48
C ILE A 208 15.68 15.36 -5.21
N ARG A 209 14.68 15.30 -4.32
CA ARG A 209 14.72 14.52 -3.07
C ARG A 209 14.34 13.06 -3.26
N ALA A 210 13.74 12.71 -4.40
CA ALA A 210 13.23 11.37 -4.63
C ALA A 210 14.37 10.34 -4.60
N GLN A 211 14.14 9.24 -3.89
CA GLN A 211 15.09 8.13 -3.75
C GLN A 211 14.36 6.81 -3.98
N PRO A 212 15.04 5.78 -4.52
CA PRO A 212 14.47 4.45 -4.60
C PRO A 212 14.11 3.89 -3.22
N ILE A 213 12.91 3.34 -3.08
CA ILE A 213 12.43 2.75 -1.82
C ILE A 213 13.21 1.49 -1.40
N GLY A 214 13.99 0.89 -2.31
CA GLY A 214 14.81 -0.31 -2.04
C GLY A 214 15.66 -0.27 -0.79
N SER A 215 16.15 0.91 -0.41
CA SER A 215 16.90 1.11 0.83
C SER A 215 16.14 0.64 2.09
N VAL A 216 14.81 0.75 2.11
CA VAL A 216 13.97 0.29 3.24
C VAL A 216 13.93 -1.25 3.31
N PHE A 217 13.84 -1.90 2.14
CA PHE A 217 13.75 -3.35 2.03
C PHE A 217 15.07 -4.07 2.33
N SER A 218 16.21 -3.38 2.23
CA SER A 218 17.54 -3.95 2.51
C SER A 218 17.68 -4.64 3.88
N ARG A 219 16.93 -4.18 4.90
CA ARG A 219 16.94 -4.73 6.27
C ARG A 219 16.03 -5.95 6.45
N VAL A 220 15.05 -6.12 5.55
CA VAL A 220 13.99 -7.14 5.65
C VAL A 220 14.53 -8.58 5.63
N PRO A 221 15.48 -8.96 4.74
CA PRO A 221 16.02 -10.33 4.73
C PRO A 221 16.66 -10.73 6.05
N ARG A 222 17.32 -9.80 6.74
CA ARG A 222 17.91 -10.05 8.06
C ARG A 222 16.83 -10.29 9.11
N ILE A 223 15.83 -9.41 9.17
CA ILE A 223 14.69 -9.54 10.10
C ILE A 223 14.00 -10.90 9.89
N LEU A 224 13.78 -11.32 8.65
CA LEU A 224 13.15 -12.60 8.33
C LEU A 224 13.98 -13.80 8.79
N ARG A 225 15.32 -13.76 8.70
CA ARG A 225 16.20 -14.82 9.21
C ARG A 225 16.15 -14.93 10.74
N GLU A 226 16.14 -13.78 11.42
CA GLU A 226 15.98 -13.72 12.88
C GLU A 226 14.61 -14.30 13.30
N LEU A 227 13.53 -13.91 12.61
CA LEU A 227 12.17 -14.41 12.85
C LEU A 227 12.00 -15.89 12.50
N ALA A 228 12.62 -16.37 11.42
CA ALA A 228 12.62 -17.79 11.07
C ALA A 228 13.29 -18.64 12.15
N SER A 229 14.33 -18.11 12.79
CA SER A 229 15.05 -18.78 13.88
C SER A 229 14.22 -18.82 15.17
N SER A 230 13.46 -17.77 15.48
CA SER A 230 12.61 -17.72 16.69
C SER A 230 11.28 -18.44 16.53
N THR A 231 10.70 -18.44 15.34
CA THR A 231 9.36 -19.03 15.07
C THR A 231 9.42 -20.42 14.42
N GLY A 232 10.59 -20.84 13.93
CA GLY A 232 10.77 -22.10 13.20
C GLY A 232 10.15 -22.12 11.80
N LYS A 233 9.71 -20.98 11.27
CA LYS A 233 9.01 -20.91 9.98
C LYS A 233 9.93 -20.57 8.83
N HIS A 234 9.71 -21.24 7.69
CA HIS A 234 10.35 -20.89 6.43
C HIS A 234 9.51 -19.84 5.69
N VAL A 235 10.10 -18.67 5.45
CA VAL A 235 9.45 -17.55 4.76
C VAL A 235 10.15 -17.30 3.42
N LYS A 236 9.37 -17.23 2.34
CA LYS A 236 9.84 -16.77 1.03
C LYS A 236 9.53 -15.29 0.89
N LEU A 237 10.54 -14.45 0.66
CA LEU A 237 10.39 -13.02 0.41
C LEU A 237 10.36 -12.77 -1.10
N GLU A 238 9.30 -12.10 -1.56
CA GLU A 238 9.20 -11.55 -2.92
C GLU A 238 9.04 -10.04 -2.81
N VAL A 239 9.89 -9.29 -3.51
CA VAL A 239 9.87 -7.83 -3.54
C VAL A 239 9.63 -7.37 -4.97
N SER A 240 8.67 -6.47 -5.16
CA SER A 240 8.38 -5.84 -6.44
C SER A 240 8.38 -4.31 -6.26
N GLY A 241 8.72 -3.58 -7.34
CA GLY A 241 8.72 -2.12 -7.32
C GLY A 241 9.85 -1.48 -6.49
N GLU A 242 10.97 -2.17 -6.29
CA GLU A 242 12.12 -1.66 -5.51
C GLU A 242 12.68 -0.32 -6.04
N THR A 243 12.58 -0.11 -7.35
CA THR A 243 13.05 1.08 -8.06
C THR A 243 12.06 2.25 -8.00
N THR A 244 10.91 2.09 -7.33
CA THR A 244 9.94 3.18 -7.20
C THR A 244 10.54 4.31 -6.37
N GLU A 245 10.49 5.52 -6.90
CA GLU A 245 11.08 6.69 -6.27
C GLU A 245 10.07 7.35 -5.31
N LEU A 246 10.50 7.57 -4.07
CA LEU A 246 9.73 8.24 -3.03
C LEU A 246 10.57 9.31 -2.35
N ASP A 247 9.90 10.30 -1.75
CA ASP A 247 10.57 11.30 -0.93
C ASP A 247 11.37 10.66 0.20
N LYS A 248 12.62 11.09 0.39
CA LYS A 248 13.51 10.57 1.43
C LYS A 248 12.90 10.64 2.84
N THR A 249 12.19 11.70 3.20
CA THR A 249 11.58 11.83 4.54
C THR A 249 10.46 10.81 4.75
N VAL A 250 9.74 10.46 3.67
CA VAL A 250 8.74 9.40 3.69
C VAL A 250 9.43 8.04 3.85
N ILE A 251 10.51 7.79 3.12
CA ILE A 251 11.34 6.57 3.23
C ILE A 251 11.84 6.35 4.67
N GLU A 252 12.33 7.41 5.31
CA GLU A 252 12.81 7.36 6.70
C GLU A 252 11.67 7.04 7.68
N ARG A 253 10.47 7.62 7.47
CA ARG A 253 9.29 7.35 8.30
C ARG A 253 8.67 5.97 8.07
N LEU A 254 8.86 5.37 6.91
CA LEU A 254 8.32 4.05 6.57
C LEU A 254 9.11 2.88 7.18
N GLY A 255 10.38 3.08 7.52
CA GLY A 255 11.28 1.99 7.93
C GLY A 255 10.82 1.20 9.16
N GLU A 256 10.45 1.89 10.24
CA GLU A 256 9.97 1.25 11.46
C GLU A 256 8.58 0.62 11.30
N PRO A 257 7.55 1.32 10.74
CA PRO A 257 6.25 0.72 10.46
C PRO A 257 6.33 -0.54 9.60
N LEU A 258 7.15 -0.55 8.54
CA LEU A 258 7.33 -1.73 7.69
C LEU A 258 7.96 -2.90 8.45
N THR A 259 8.94 -2.62 9.30
CA THR A 259 9.55 -3.65 10.17
C THR A 259 8.49 -4.30 11.07
N HIS A 260 7.61 -3.50 11.66
CA HIS A 260 6.53 -3.99 12.50
C HIS A 260 5.51 -4.83 11.72
N LEU A 261 5.11 -4.38 10.52
CA LEU A 261 4.20 -5.13 9.64
C LEU A 261 4.78 -6.48 9.24
N ILE A 262 6.06 -6.53 8.87
CA ILE A 262 6.75 -7.78 8.50
C ILE A 262 6.82 -8.74 9.67
N ARG A 263 7.13 -8.25 10.87
CA ARG A 263 7.12 -9.08 12.08
C ARG A 263 5.73 -9.67 12.33
N ASN A 264 4.68 -8.86 12.23
CA ASN A 264 3.30 -9.34 12.43
C ASN A 264 2.88 -10.38 11.38
N ALA A 265 3.41 -10.30 10.15
CA ALA A 265 3.15 -11.28 9.11
C ALA A 265 3.81 -12.65 9.38
N VAL A 266 4.97 -12.69 10.05
CA VAL A 266 5.71 -13.95 10.34
C VAL A 266 5.37 -14.53 11.71
N ASP A 267 5.27 -13.68 12.72
CA ASP A 267 4.98 -14.06 14.11
C ASP A 267 3.47 -14.31 14.31
N THR A 268 3.03 -15.48 13.86
CA THR A 268 1.65 -15.93 14.04
C THR A 268 1.43 -16.68 15.36
N GLU A 269 2.36 -16.68 16.34
CA GLU A 269 2.02 -17.21 17.67
C GLU A 269 0.88 -16.39 18.30
N ARG A 270 0.92 -15.07 18.07
CA ARG A 270 -0.14 -14.13 18.45
C ARG A 270 -1.35 -14.17 17.51
N PHE A 271 -1.14 -14.47 16.23
CA PHE A 271 -2.17 -14.43 15.18
C PHE A 271 -2.46 -15.82 14.57
N ARG A 272 -2.47 -16.87 15.40
CA ARG A 272 -2.90 -18.22 14.98
C ARG A 272 -4.42 -18.34 15.06
N PRO A 273 -5.06 -19.14 14.20
CA PRO A 273 -6.46 -19.52 14.38
C PRO A 273 -6.64 -20.14 15.77
N GLY A 274 -7.37 -19.45 16.64
CA GLY A 274 -7.76 -19.94 17.96
C GLY A 274 -9.10 -20.67 17.91
N ASP A 275 -9.48 -21.29 19.02
CA ASP A 275 -10.85 -21.77 19.16
C ASP A 275 -11.82 -20.58 19.18
N ARG A 276 -12.69 -20.55 18.17
CA ARG A 276 -13.71 -19.51 17.98
C ARG A 276 -14.63 -19.39 19.20
N GLN A 277 -14.99 -20.51 19.82
CA GLN A 277 -15.89 -20.51 20.98
C GLN A 277 -15.19 -19.93 22.21
N ALA A 278 -13.96 -20.35 22.48
CA ALA A 278 -13.14 -19.79 23.55
C ALA A 278 -12.91 -18.28 23.37
N ALA A 279 -12.60 -17.83 22.14
CA ALA A 279 -12.41 -16.42 21.85
C ALA A 279 -13.69 -15.60 22.06
N ARG A 280 -14.85 -16.10 21.60
CA ARG A 280 -16.16 -15.47 21.84
C ARG A 280 -16.48 -15.37 23.33
N ALA A 281 -16.24 -16.44 24.09
CA ALA A 281 -16.47 -16.45 25.54
C ALA A 281 -15.58 -15.43 26.28
N ALA A 282 -14.29 -15.37 25.93
CA ALA A 282 -13.35 -14.43 26.55
C ALA A 282 -13.72 -12.96 26.29
N LEU A 283 -14.37 -12.66 25.17
CA LEU A 283 -14.81 -11.32 24.77
C LEU A 283 -16.27 -11.02 25.16
N GLY A 284 -16.97 -11.96 25.82
CA GLY A 284 -18.38 -11.82 26.17
C GLY A 284 -19.32 -11.77 24.96
N LEU A 285 -18.90 -12.31 23.81
CA LEU A 285 -19.67 -12.30 22.58
C LEU A 285 -20.60 -13.53 22.49
N PRO A 286 -21.82 -13.38 21.92
CA PRO A 286 -22.75 -14.47 21.74
C PRO A 286 -22.18 -15.60 20.85
N GLN A 287 -22.42 -16.85 21.27
CA GLN A 287 -21.85 -18.04 20.62
C GLN A 287 -22.53 -18.40 19.29
N ASP A 288 -23.82 -18.11 19.15
CA ASP A 288 -24.61 -18.51 17.97
C ASP A 288 -25.03 -17.33 17.08
N ALA A 289 -24.68 -16.10 17.47
CA ALA A 289 -25.02 -14.93 16.66
C ALA A 289 -24.00 -14.70 15.53
N ARG A 290 -24.50 -14.12 14.42
CA ARG A 290 -23.65 -13.55 13.38
C ARG A 290 -22.97 -12.30 13.92
N ILE A 291 -21.65 -12.20 13.77
CA ILE A 291 -20.89 -11.04 14.23
C ILE A 291 -20.31 -10.36 13.00
N ILE A 292 -20.58 -9.08 12.86
CA ILE A 292 -19.94 -8.20 11.89
C ILE A 292 -18.92 -7.37 12.67
N GLY A 293 -17.64 -7.53 12.35
CA GLY A 293 -16.55 -6.92 13.11
C GLY A 293 -15.77 -5.95 12.25
N ALA A 294 -15.42 -4.78 12.80
CA ALA A 294 -14.44 -3.89 12.20
C ALA A 294 -13.39 -3.49 13.24
N ALA A 295 -12.11 -3.67 12.92
CA ALA A 295 -11.00 -3.34 13.80
C ALA A 295 -10.09 -2.27 13.15
N GLY A 296 -9.78 -1.20 13.89
CA GLY A 296 -8.91 -0.13 13.43
C GLY A 296 -9.20 1.23 14.09
N ARG A 297 -8.56 2.29 13.59
CA ARG A 297 -8.90 3.65 14.05
C ARG A 297 -10.32 4.04 13.65
N LEU A 298 -11.06 4.60 14.60
CA LEU A 298 -12.43 5.06 14.43
C LEU A 298 -12.42 6.51 13.93
N GLU A 299 -12.33 6.67 12.61
CA GLU A 299 -12.23 7.95 11.91
C GLU A 299 -13.29 8.02 10.82
N HIS A 300 -13.79 9.22 10.52
CA HIS A 300 -14.89 9.41 9.57
C HIS A 300 -14.63 8.80 8.18
N ILE A 301 -13.38 8.87 7.70
CA ILE A 301 -12.97 8.33 6.39
C ILE A 301 -13.18 6.82 6.24
N LYS A 302 -13.45 6.11 7.34
CA LYS A 302 -13.65 4.66 7.35
C LYS A 302 -15.11 4.25 7.36
N GLY A 303 -16.06 5.20 7.39
CA GLY A 303 -17.48 4.95 7.21
C GLY A 303 -18.13 4.06 8.28
N GLN A 304 -17.59 4.00 9.51
CA GLN A 304 -18.20 3.17 10.56
C GLN A 304 -19.57 3.67 10.99
N ASP A 305 -19.87 4.95 10.80
CA ASP A 305 -21.17 5.57 11.02
C ASP A 305 -22.24 5.01 10.08
N VAL A 306 -21.88 4.81 8.80
CA VAL A 306 -22.74 4.13 7.81
C VAL A 306 -22.95 2.68 8.23
N LEU A 307 -21.90 2.00 8.70
CA LEU A 307 -22.00 0.63 9.19
C LEU A 307 -22.92 0.51 10.42
N VAL A 308 -22.82 1.43 11.38
CA VAL A 308 -23.72 1.49 12.55
C VAL A 308 -25.16 1.74 12.11
N ALA A 309 -25.40 2.67 11.17
CA ALA A 309 -26.73 2.93 10.63
C ALA A 309 -27.32 1.71 9.89
N ALA A 310 -26.51 1.01 9.11
CA ALA A 310 -26.94 -0.18 8.37
C ALA A 310 -27.33 -1.32 9.32
N MET A 311 -26.64 -1.46 10.46
CA MET A 311 -26.90 -2.52 11.43
C MET A 311 -28.26 -2.42 12.11
N ALA A 312 -28.85 -1.23 12.19
CA ALA A 312 -30.24 -1.06 12.63
C ALA A 312 -31.25 -1.81 11.75
N GLN A 313 -30.87 -2.13 10.51
CA GLN A 313 -31.70 -2.87 9.53
C GLN A 313 -31.35 -4.37 9.49
N VAL A 314 -30.38 -4.84 10.28
CA VAL A 314 -29.90 -6.23 10.30
C VAL A 314 -30.05 -6.81 11.71
N PRO A 315 -31.26 -7.22 12.11
CA PRO A 315 -31.55 -7.63 13.49
C PRO A 315 -30.85 -8.93 13.93
N ASP A 316 -30.44 -9.77 12.98
CA ASP A 316 -29.83 -11.09 13.25
C ASP A 316 -28.30 -11.05 13.37
N ALA A 317 -27.71 -9.86 13.47
CA ALA A 317 -26.27 -9.69 13.56
C ALA A 317 -25.87 -8.68 14.65
N LEU A 318 -24.73 -8.95 15.29
CA LEU A 318 -24.09 -8.04 16.26
C LEU A 318 -22.93 -7.31 15.59
N LEU A 319 -22.91 -5.99 15.68
CA LEU A 319 -21.77 -5.17 15.26
C LEU A 319 -20.75 -5.04 16.39
N VAL A 320 -19.48 -5.32 16.11
CA VAL A 320 -18.36 -5.13 17.04
C VAL A 320 -17.33 -4.22 16.40
N LEU A 321 -17.19 -3.01 16.95
CA LEU A 321 -16.16 -2.04 16.54
C LEU A 321 -15.01 -2.06 17.55
N VAL A 322 -13.80 -2.34 17.08
CA VAL A 322 -12.60 -2.43 17.93
C VAL A 322 -11.60 -1.35 17.54
N GLY A 323 -11.38 -0.40 18.45
CA GLY A 323 -10.32 0.60 18.31
C GLY A 323 -10.64 1.92 18.99
N GLN A 324 -9.81 2.92 18.73
CA GLN A 324 -9.99 4.29 19.22
C GLN A 324 -9.84 5.28 18.07
N GLY A 325 -10.37 6.50 18.23
CA GLY A 325 -10.27 7.55 17.24
C GLY A 325 -11.23 8.71 17.53
N SER A 326 -11.18 9.74 16.70
CA SER A 326 -11.97 10.97 16.86
C SER A 326 -13.49 10.72 16.91
N ARG A 327 -13.96 9.64 16.27
CA ARG A 327 -15.39 9.31 16.17
C ARG A 327 -15.88 8.29 17.20
N ALA A 328 -15.03 7.82 18.10
CA ALA A 328 -15.41 6.74 19.04
C ALA A 328 -16.66 7.06 19.87
N GLN A 329 -16.74 8.27 20.43
CA GLN A 329 -17.90 8.69 21.23
C GLN A 329 -19.16 8.85 20.38
N ALA A 330 -19.07 9.53 19.23
CA ALA A 330 -20.19 9.74 18.32
C ALA A 330 -20.80 8.42 17.82
N LEU A 331 -19.94 7.43 17.51
CA LEU A 331 -20.40 6.09 17.10
C LEU A 331 -21.11 5.36 18.24
N ALA A 332 -20.63 5.50 19.48
CA ALA A 332 -21.28 4.91 20.65
C ALA A 332 -22.65 5.53 20.93
N GLU A 333 -22.77 6.85 20.82
CA GLU A 333 -24.06 7.56 20.94
C GLU A 333 -25.03 7.16 19.83
N GLN A 334 -24.56 7.08 18.58
CA GLN A 334 -25.37 6.64 17.45
C GLN A 334 -25.87 5.21 17.62
N ALA A 335 -25.01 4.28 18.08
CA ALA A 335 -25.41 2.92 18.38
C ALA A 335 -26.49 2.85 19.47
N GLN A 336 -26.37 3.65 20.54
CA GLN A 336 -27.40 3.70 21.59
C GLN A 336 -28.75 4.19 21.10
N VAL A 337 -28.77 5.12 20.14
CA VAL A 337 -30.01 5.64 19.56
C VAL A 337 -30.68 4.62 18.65
N LEU A 338 -29.90 3.83 17.93
CA LEU A 338 -30.39 2.87 16.94
C LEU A 338 -30.73 1.49 17.52
N GLY A 339 -30.23 1.18 18.72
CA GLY A 339 -30.43 -0.11 19.39
C GLY A 339 -29.42 -1.16 18.95
#